data_AF-A0A034VQX1-F1
#
_entry.id   AF-A0A034VQX1-F1
#
_cell.length_a   1.000
_cell.length_b   1.000
_cell.length_c   1.000
_cell.angle_alpha   90.00
_cell.angle_beta   90.00
_cell.angle_gamma   90.00
#
_symmetry.space_group_name_H-M   'P 1'
#
loop_
_entity.id
_entity.type
_entity.pdbx_description
1 polymer ?
#
loop_
_entity_poly.entity_id
_entity_poly.type
_entity_poly.pdbx_seq_one_letter_code
_entity_poly.pdbx_strand_id
1 'polypeptide(L)'
;MSTKNSERNGRPKEFVTDDNIKKVHKIILADRKVKLLEIAGPLKLSTEGVHNIIHENLGMRKPCAKCLLVEHTFDQKQRRVDDSKQCLEMFEHNNLEFLRRFVTVDETWPHHLTPLGMRKP
;
A
#
# COMPACT_ATOMS: atom_id res chain seq x y z
N MET A 1 -45.17 33.27 -3.84
CA MET A 1 -44.37 32.99 -5.06
C MET A 1 -43.22 32.07 -4.65
N SER A 2 -43.35 30.76 -4.85
CA SER A 2 -42.34 29.77 -4.45
C SER A 2 -41.45 29.43 -5.65
N THR A 3 -40.19 29.84 -5.59
CA THR A 3 -39.20 29.58 -6.64
C THR A 3 -38.73 28.13 -6.55
N LYS A 4 -39.22 27.28 -7.45
CA LYS A 4 -38.70 25.93 -7.66
C LYS A 4 -37.27 26.04 -8.22
N ASN A 5 -36.28 25.69 -7.42
CA ASN A 5 -34.91 25.52 -7.87
C ASN A 5 -34.87 24.24 -8.73
N SER A 6 -34.79 24.39 -10.04
CA SER A 6 -34.58 23.26 -10.97
C SER A 6 -33.21 22.63 -10.71
N GLU A 7 -33.15 21.29 -10.82
CA GLU A 7 -31.90 20.54 -10.69
C GLU A 7 -30.87 21.10 -11.68
N ARG A 8 -29.79 21.69 -11.12
CA ARG A 8 -28.66 22.16 -11.90
C ARG A 8 -27.99 20.94 -12.52
N ASN A 9 -28.25 20.70 -13.80
CA ASN A 9 -27.42 19.83 -14.62
C ASN A 9 -26.00 20.42 -14.65
N GLY A 10 -25.13 19.90 -13.78
CA GLY A 10 -23.71 20.23 -13.79
C GLY A 10 -23.07 19.85 -15.13
N ARG A 11 -21.87 20.37 -15.38
CA ARG A 11 -21.08 20.04 -16.57
C ARG A 11 -21.02 18.52 -16.75
N PRO A 12 -21.36 17.96 -17.92
CA PRO A 12 -21.26 16.52 -18.15
C PRO A 12 -19.83 16.08 -17.84
N LYS A 13 -19.66 15.01 -17.06
CA LYS A 13 -18.37 14.35 -16.83
C LYS A 13 -17.96 13.61 -18.11
N GLU A 14 -17.72 14.34 -19.19
CA GLU A 14 -17.28 13.78 -20.49
C GLU A 14 -16.02 12.93 -20.37
N PHE A 15 -15.24 13.13 -19.31
CA PHE A 15 -14.01 12.40 -19.03
C PHE A 15 -14.22 10.94 -18.57
N VAL A 16 -15.42 10.58 -18.08
CA VAL A 16 -15.71 9.27 -17.47
C VAL A 16 -16.44 8.37 -18.47
N THR A 17 -15.79 8.07 -19.58
CA THR A 17 -16.25 7.04 -20.53
C THR A 17 -15.77 5.66 -20.08
N ASP A 18 -16.54 4.62 -20.38
CA ASP A 18 -16.17 3.22 -20.06
C ASP A 18 -14.80 2.82 -20.65
N ASP A 19 -14.48 3.34 -21.85
CA ASP A 19 -13.17 3.15 -22.49
C ASP A 19 -12.03 3.77 -21.67
N ASN A 20 -12.20 5.00 -21.17
CA ASN A 20 -11.20 5.65 -20.32
C ASN A 20 -11.02 4.92 -18.99
N ILE A 21 -12.11 4.43 -18.38
CA ILE A 21 -12.05 3.64 -17.14
C ILE A 21 -11.21 2.38 -17.36
N LYS A 22 -11.48 1.64 -18.45
CA LYS A 22 -10.72 0.42 -18.80
C LYS A 22 -9.25 0.71 -19.05
N LYS A 23 -8.92 1.81 -19.74
CA LYS A 23 -7.54 2.22 -20.00
C LYS A 23 -6.80 2.57 -18.71
N VAL A 24 -7.40 3.39 -17.84
CA VAL A 24 -6.83 3.74 -16.53
C VAL A 24 -6.60 2.48 -15.69
N HIS A 25 -7.59 1.58 -15.66
CA HIS A 25 -7.48 0.32 -14.92
C HIS A 25 -6.32 -0.55 -15.43
N LYS A 26 -6.17 -0.67 -16.76
CA LYS A 26 -5.06 -1.43 -17.37
C LYS A 26 -3.68 -0.86 -17.00
N ILE A 27 -3.53 0.47 -17.00
CA ILE A 27 -2.27 1.12 -16.64
C ILE A 27 -1.90 0.83 -15.17
N ILE A 28 -2.88 0.93 -14.27
CA ILE A 28 -2.66 0.70 -12.82
C ILE A 28 -2.33 -0.76 -12.52
N LEU A 29 -2.93 -1.71 -13.24
CA LEU A 29 -2.61 -3.13 -13.09
C LEU A 29 -1.22 -3.49 -13.61
N ALA A 30 -0.73 -2.78 -14.64
CA ALA A 30 0.62 -2.98 -15.16
C ALA A 30 1.69 -2.40 -14.21
N ASP A 31 1.49 -1.19 -13.70
CA ASP A 31 2.33 -0.60 -12.66
C ASP A 31 1.50 0.13 -11.61
N ARG A 32 1.48 -0.43 -10.39
CA ARG A 32 0.75 0.15 -9.25
C ARG A 32 1.40 1.43 -8.70
N LYS A 33 2.63 1.75 -9.08
CA LYS A 33 3.38 2.94 -8.61
C LYS A 33 3.24 4.15 -9.54
N VAL A 34 2.49 4.04 -10.62
CA VAL A 34 2.27 5.11 -11.60
C VAL A 34 1.71 6.39 -10.97
N LYS A 35 2.19 7.55 -11.42
CA LYS A 35 1.70 8.86 -10.97
C LYS A 35 0.44 9.26 -11.75
N LEU A 36 -0.43 10.06 -11.12
CA LEU A 36 -1.65 10.57 -11.78
C LEU A 36 -1.35 11.31 -13.09
N LEU A 37 -0.24 12.09 -13.15
CA LEU A 37 0.16 12.82 -14.35
C LEU A 37 0.57 11.90 -15.51
N GLU A 38 1.19 10.76 -15.20
CA GLU A 38 1.62 9.77 -16.19
C GLU A 38 0.42 9.04 -16.81
N ILE A 39 -0.71 8.99 -16.11
CA ILE A 39 -1.98 8.50 -16.64
C ILE A 39 -2.72 9.60 -17.41
N ALA A 40 -2.76 10.81 -16.86
CA ALA A 40 -3.54 11.93 -17.40
C ALA A 40 -3.03 12.39 -18.77
N GLY A 41 -1.71 12.49 -18.95
CA GLY A 41 -1.09 12.95 -20.19
C GLY A 41 -1.49 12.12 -21.42
N PRO A 42 -1.23 10.80 -21.44
CA PRO A 42 -1.55 9.94 -22.58
C PRO A 42 -3.05 9.87 -22.89
N LEU A 43 -3.90 9.93 -21.86
CA LEU A 43 -5.35 9.86 -22.03
C LEU A 43 -6.00 11.23 -22.28
N LYS A 44 -5.21 12.32 -22.29
CA LYS A 44 -5.67 13.71 -22.40
C LYS A 44 -6.79 14.04 -21.39
N LEU A 45 -6.71 13.46 -20.20
CA LEU A 45 -7.65 13.69 -19.11
C LEU A 45 -7.08 14.73 -18.15
N SER A 46 -7.96 15.39 -17.40
CA SER A 46 -7.51 16.17 -16.25
C SER A 46 -7.04 15.25 -15.12
N THR A 47 -6.08 15.71 -14.32
CA THR A 47 -5.60 14.99 -13.12
C THR A 47 -6.74 14.66 -12.16
N GLU A 48 -7.71 15.58 -12.02
CA GLU A 48 -8.92 15.40 -11.21
C GLU A 48 -9.86 14.33 -11.81
N GLY A 49 -9.98 14.28 -13.14
CA GLY A 49 -10.75 13.24 -13.82
C GLY A 49 -10.16 11.86 -13.58
N VAL A 50 -8.85 11.71 -13.68
CA VAL A 50 -8.15 10.45 -13.35
C VAL A 50 -8.32 10.10 -11.88
N HIS A 51 -8.18 11.07 -10.97
CA HIS A 51 -8.40 10.85 -9.54
C HIS A 51 -9.81 10.33 -9.26
N ASN A 52 -10.84 10.96 -9.84
CA ASN A 52 -12.23 10.51 -9.72
C ASN A 52 -12.44 9.11 -10.30
N ILE A 53 -11.85 8.79 -11.46
CA ILE A 53 -11.95 7.44 -12.03
C ILE A 53 -11.35 6.41 -11.07
N ILE A 54 -10.19 6.69 -10.48
CA ILE A 54 -9.51 5.77 -9.56
C ILE A 54 -10.32 5.57 -8.28
N HIS A 55 -10.81 6.66 -7.68
CA HIS A 55 -11.47 6.62 -6.38
C HIS A 55 -12.95 6.27 -6.44
N GLU A 56 -13.71 6.89 -7.34
CA GLU A 56 -15.18 6.76 -7.42
C GLU A 56 -15.61 5.61 -8.33
N ASN A 57 -14.98 5.44 -9.50
CA ASN A 57 -15.38 4.40 -10.46
C ASN A 57 -14.70 3.05 -10.19
N LEU A 58 -13.40 3.05 -9.89
CA LEU A 58 -12.63 1.83 -9.63
C LEU A 58 -12.56 1.45 -8.13
N GLY A 59 -12.95 2.35 -7.22
CA GLY A 59 -12.90 2.11 -5.78
C GLY A 59 -11.49 1.87 -5.23
N MET A 60 -10.46 2.26 -5.97
CA MET A 60 -9.07 1.99 -5.62
C MET A 60 -8.53 3.05 -4.65
N ARG A 61 -7.65 2.62 -3.75
CA ARG A 61 -6.92 3.50 -2.84
C ARG A 61 -5.43 3.26 -2.97
N LYS A 62 -4.65 4.34 -2.89
CA LYS A 62 -3.19 4.27 -2.85
C LYS A 62 -2.77 3.70 -1.49
N PRO A 63 -2.21 2.47 -1.41
CA PRO A 63 -1.66 1.99 -0.16
C PRO A 63 -0.42 2.82 0.19
N CYS A 64 -0.22 3.10 1.48
CA CYS A 64 1.11 3.51 1.94
C CYS A 64 2.07 2.38 1.61
N ALA A 65 3.22 2.72 1.00
CA ALA A 65 4.26 1.72 0.75
C ALA A 65 4.67 1.11 2.10
N LYS A 66 4.65 -0.22 2.20
CA LYS A 66 5.26 -0.89 3.34
C LYS A 66 6.76 -0.60 3.29
N CYS A 67 7.29 0.11 4.27
CA CYS A 67 8.72 0.21 4.47
C CYS A 67 9.22 -1.19 4.85
N LEU A 68 9.79 -1.90 3.87
CA LEU A 68 10.53 -3.11 4.15
C LEU A 68 11.87 -2.66 4.76
N LEU A 69 12.17 -3.14 5.97
CA LEU A 69 13.38 -2.78 6.71
C LEU A 69 14.66 -3.11 5.93
N VAL A 70 14.61 -4.12 5.06
CA VAL A 70 15.74 -4.55 4.21
C VAL A 70 15.21 -5.09 2.88
N GLU A 71 15.84 -4.70 1.77
CA GLU A 71 15.63 -5.36 0.49
C GLU A 71 16.52 -6.61 0.42
N HIS A 72 15.90 -7.80 0.47
CA HIS A 72 16.62 -9.06 0.42
C HIS A 72 17.00 -9.45 -1.02
N THR A 73 18.20 -10.02 -1.18
CA THR A 73 18.60 -10.67 -2.43
C THR A 73 17.80 -11.96 -2.67
N PHE A 74 17.81 -12.48 -3.89
CA PHE A 74 17.12 -13.72 -4.23
C PHE A 74 17.57 -14.89 -3.34
N ASP A 75 18.89 -15.09 -3.18
CA ASP A 75 19.44 -16.17 -2.38
C ASP A 75 19.08 -16.05 -0.89
N GLN A 76 19.05 -14.82 -0.36
CA GLN A 76 18.60 -14.57 1.02
C GLN A 76 17.13 -14.94 1.21
N LYS A 77 16.27 -14.64 0.22
CA LYS A 77 14.86 -15.05 0.26
C LYS A 77 14.72 -16.56 0.20
N GLN A 78 15.49 -17.22 -0.67
CA GLN A 78 15.47 -18.67 -0.80
C GLN A 78 15.89 -19.34 0.51
N ARG A 79 17.02 -18.91 1.09
CA ARG A 79 17.49 -19.43 2.39
C ARG A 79 16.43 -19.27 3.48
N ARG A 80 15.79 -18.10 3.57
CA ARG A 80 14.70 -17.87 4.54
C ARG A 80 13.53 -18.84 4.36
N VAL A 81 13.16 -19.15 3.11
CA VAL A 81 12.10 -20.12 2.81
C VAL A 81 12.52 -21.52 3.24
N ASP A 82 13.75 -21.92 2.93
CA ASP A 82 14.27 -23.24 3.26
C ASP A 82 14.38 -23.45 4.79
N ASP A 83 14.94 -22.47 5.50
CA ASP A 83 15.02 -22.47 6.97
C ASP A 83 13.61 -22.55 7.59
N SER A 84 12.64 -21.78 7.04
CA SER A 84 11.26 -21.81 7.55
C SER A 84 10.58 -23.15 7.33
N LYS A 85 10.81 -23.80 6.18
CA LYS A 85 10.28 -25.14 5.90
C LYS A 85 10.85 -26.17 6.85
N GLN A 86 12.16 -26.13 7.11
CA GLN A 86 12.81 -27.02 8.05
C GLN A 86 12.24 -26.84 9.47
N CYS A 87 12.06 -25.58 9.92
CA CYS A 87 11.40 -25.28 11.18
C CYS A 87 9.95 -25.80 11.24
N LEU A 88 9.20 -25.68 10.14
CA LEU A 88 7.83 -26.18 10.07
C LEU A 88 7.77 -27.71 10.15
N GLU A 89 8.63 -28.43 9.44
CA GLU A 89 8.71 -29.89 9.50
C GLU A 89 9.04 -30.38 10.92
N MET A 90 10.00 -29.73 11.60
CA MET A 90 10.33 -30.04 12.99
C MET A 90 9.17 -29.77 13.94
N PHE A 91 8.45 -28.67 13.73
CA PHE A 91 7.26 -28.30 14.50
C PHE A 91 6.12 -29.31 14.30
N GLU A 92 5.85 -29.73 13.06
CA GLU A 92 4.79 -30.68 12.74
C GLU A 92 5.10 -32.09 13.29
N HIS A 93 6.37 -32.50 13.28
CA HIS A 93 6.78 -33.81 13.78
C HIS A 93 6.67 -33.93 15.31
N ASN A 94 7.08 -32.92 16.07
CA ASN A 94 6.95 -32.92 17.54
C ASN A 94 6.88 -31.50 18.10
N ASN A 95 5.69 -30.92 18.03
CA ASN A 95 5.41 -29.55 18.42
C ASN A 95 5.86 -29.22 19.86
N LEU A 96 5.50 -30.06 20.84
CA LEU A 96 5.78 -29.78 22.26
C LEU A 96 7.28 -29.74 22.57
N GLU A 97 8.05 -30.72 22.09
CA GLU A 97 9.50 -30.73 22.32
C GLU A 97 10.23 -29.67 21.49
N PHE A 98 9.74 -29.38 20.28
CA PHE A 98 10.28 -28.31 19.45
C PHE A 98 10.14 -26.96 20.15
N LEU A 99 8.92 -26.59 20.57
CA LEU A 99 8.68 -25.32 21.28
C LEU A 99 9.43 -25.23 22.61
N ARG A 100 9.58 -26.34 23.34
CA ARG A 100 10.32 -26.37 24.60
C ARG A 100 11.80 -26.00 24.43
N ARG A 101 12.39 -26.32 23.26
CA ARG A 101 13.81 -26.04 22.96
C ARG A 101 14.01 -24.80 22.11
N PHE A 102 12.95 -24.27 21.51
CA PHE A 102 13.03 -23.11 20.64
C PHE A 102 13.24 -21.83 21.46
N VAL A 103 14.43 -21.24 21.36
CA VAL A 103 14.82 -20.01 22.05
C VAL A 103 15.16 -18.95 21.03
N THR A 104 14.53 -17.78 21.14
CA THR A 104 14.84 -16.59 20.33
C THR A 104 15.54 -15.54 21.17
N VAL A 105 16.56 -14.90 20.62
CA VAL A 105 17.24 -13.74 21.23
C VAL A 105 17.20 -12.60 20.22
N ASP A 106 16.81 -11.42 20.68
CA ASP A 106 16.84 -10.17 19.91
C ASP A 106 17.44 -9.05 20.76
N GLU A 107 18.21 -8.17 20.14
CA GLU A 107 18.81 -7.01 20.78
C GLU A 107 18.07 -5.75 20.35
N THR A 108 17.31 -5.15 21.27
CA THR A 108 16.69 -3.84 21.06
C THR A 108 17.51 -2.77 21.77
N TRP A 109 17.91 -1.72 21.05
CA TRP A 109 18.64 -0.58 21.60
C TRP A 109 17.67 0.44 22.22
N PRO A 110 17.63 0.61 23.55
CA PRO A 110 16.77 1.61 24.16
C PRO A 110 17.35 3.01 23.94
N HIS A 111 16.53 3.92 23.42
CA HIS A 111 16.89 5.32 23.32
C HIS A 111 16.70 6.03 24.67
N HIS A 112 17.74 6.67 25.19
CA HIS A 112 17.63 7.58 26.33
C HIS A 112 17.04 8.91 25.87
N LEU A 113 15.79 9.19 26.25
CA LEU A 113 15.19 10.52 26.08
C LEU A 113 15.58 11.39 27.26
N THR A 114 16.43 12.41 27.03
CA THR A 114 16.64 13.47 28.02
C THR A 114 15.41 14.40 27.99
N PRO A 115 14.63 14.51 29.07
CA PRO A 115 13.53 15.46 29.11
C PRO A 115 14.10 16.88 29.05
N LEU A 116 13.79 17.61 27.97
CA LEU A 116 14.09 19.03 27.83
C LEU A 116 13.21 19.79 28.82
N GLY A 117 13.70 20.03 30.04
CA GLY A 117 12.91 20.77 31.04
C GLY A 117 13.48 20.92 32.44
N MET A 118 14.51 20.18 32.84
CA MET A 118 15.13 20.38 34.16
C MET A 118 16.36 21.30 34.06
N ARG A 119 16.11 22.62 33.99
CA ARG A 119 17.09 23.57 34.52
C ARG A 119 17.17 23.31 36.03
N LYS A 120 18.31 22.84 36.51
CA LYS A 120 18.56 22.76 37.96
C LYS A 120 18.59 24.19 38.54
N PRO A 121 18.04 24.41 39.75
CA PRO A 121 18.14 25.68 40.45
C PRO A 121 19.60 26.04 40.80
#